data_AF-A0AAJ5UFH5-F1
#
_entry.id   AF-A0AAJ5UFH5-F1
#
_cell.length_a   1.000
_cell.length_b   1.000
_cell.length_c   1.000
_cell.angle_alpha   90.00
_cell.angle_beta   90.00
_cell.angle_gamma   90.00
#
_symmetry.space_group_name_H-M   'P 1'
#
loop_
_entity.id
_entity.type
_entity.pdbx_description
1 polymer ?
#
loop_
_entity_poly.entity_id
_entity_poly.type
_entity_poly.pdbx_seq_one_letter_code
_entity_poly.pdbx_strand_id
1 'polypeptide(L)'
;MNYRVKLARPALLFIFSFLSGCSLSPAIPVLGAAFPGWFFCLLGGVLLLIPCHILIVRKGWQSRFSPLVFSYLALMFLFATLLWFLFFVY
;
A
#
# COMPACT_ATOMS: atom_id res chain seq x y z
N MET A 1 -29.92 -19.60 -21.18
CA MET A 1 -28.79 -19.03 -21.95
C MET A 1 -27.55 -19.11 -21.06
N ASN A 2 -26.73 -20.16 -21.20
CA ASN A 2 -25.61 -20.43 -20.29
C ASN A 2 -24.31 -19.91 -20.91
N TYR A 3 -23.81 -18.77 -20.43
CA TYR A 3 -22.53 -18.21 -20.85
C TYR A 3 -21.39 -19.00 -20.17
N ARG A 4 -20.93 -20.08 -20.83
CA ARG A 4 -19.68 -20.76 -20.46
C ARG A 4 -18.51 -19.87 -20.88
N VAL A 5 -18.12 -18.95 -20.00
CA VAL A 5 -16.93 -18.13 -20.19
C VAL A 5 -15.72 -19.09 -20.17
N LYS A 6 -15.10 -19.34 -21.34
CA LYS A 6 -13.81 -20.04 -21.41
C LYS A 6 -12.74 -19.07 -20.89
N LEU A 7 -12.64 -18.98 -19.57
CA LEU A 7 -11.65 -18.14 -18.90
C LEU A 7 -10.25 -18.63 -19.29
N ALA A 8 -9.53 -17.82 -20.07
CA ALA A 8 -8.21 -18.18 -20.57
C ALA A 8 -7.26 -18.43 -19.39
N ARG A 9 -6.56 -19.57 -19.37
CA ARG A 9 -5.53 -19.92 -18.38
C ARG A 9 -4.58 -18.77 -17.98
N PRO A 10 -4.09 -17.90 -18.89
CA PRO A 10 -3.25 -16.77 -18.48
C PRO A 10 -3.99 -15.74 -17.61
N ALA A 11 -5.28 -15.51 -17.85
CA ALA A 11 -6.09 -14.61 -17.01
C ALA A 11 -6.27 -15.19 -15.61
N LEU A 12 -6.45 -16.52 -15.50
CA LEU A 12 -6.49 -17.22 -14.21
C LEU A 12 -5.17 -17.11 -13.44
N LEU A 13 -4.03 -17.35 -14.10
CA LEU A 13 -2.71 -17.21 -13.46
C LEU A 13 -2.44 -15.79 -12.98
N PHE A 14 -2.83 -14.80 -13.78
CA PHE A 14 -2.72 -13.39 -13.41
C PHE A 14 -3.57 -13.08 -12.17
N ILE A 15 -4.81 -13.56 -12.12
CA ILE A 15 -5.69 -13.41 -10.95
C ILE A 15 -5.09 -14.08 -9.71
N PHE A 16 -4.54 -15.29 -9.83
CA PHE A 16 -3.90 -16.00 -8.72
C PHE A 16 -2.66 -15.26 -8.17
N SER A 17 -1.86 -14.63 -9.03
CA SER A 17 -0.76 -13.78 -8.58
C SER A 17 -1.24 -12.57 -7.77
N PHE A 18 -2.39 -11.98 -8.12
CA PHE A 18 -3.00 -10.91 -7.33
C PHE A 18 -3.59 -11.40 -5.99
N LEU A 19 -4.03 -12.67 -5.90
CA LEU A 19 -4.52 -13.28 -4.66
C LEU A 19 -3.39 -13.76 -3.71
N SER A 20 -2.14 -13.77 -4.15
CA SER A 20 -1.00 -14.20 -3.31
C SER A 20 -0.80 -13.33 -2.06
N GLY A 21 -1.38 -12.13 -2.02
CA GLY A 21 -1.43 -11.25 -0.85
C GLY A 21 -2.49 -11.61 0.20
N CYS A 22 -3.32 -12.64 -0.01
CA CYS A 22 -4.34 -13.09 0.96
C CYS A 22 -3.76 -13.89 2.14
N SER A 23 -2.52 -13.64 2.55
CA SER A 23 -1.99 -14.15 3.82
C SER A 23 -2.60 -13.35 4.99
N LEU A 24 -2.80 -14.02 6.13
CA LEU A 24 -3.26 -13.35 7.34
C LEU A 24 -2.24 -12.28 7.73
N SER A 25 -2.66 -11.01 7.73
CA SER A 25 -1.85 -9.91 8.24
C SER A 25 -1.46 -10.21 9.69
N PRO A 26 -0.20 -9.98 10.10
CA PRO A 26 0.19 -10.04 11.50
C PRO A 26 -0.72 -9.13 12.32
N ALA A 27 -1.32 -9.73 13.35
CA ALA A 27 -2.17 -9.03 14.30
C ALA A 27 -1.33 -8.66 15.52
N ILE A 28 -1.28 -7.36 15.83
CA ILE A 28 -0.56 -6.81 16.97
C ILE A 28 -1.61 -6.55 18.07
N PRO A 29 -1.50 -7.22 19.23
CA PRO A 29 -2.39 -6.95 20.35
C PRO A 29 -2.05 -5.60 20.98
N VAL A 30 -3.01 -4.68 21.03
CA VAL A 30 -2.89 -3.38 21.68
C VAL A 30 -4.11 -3.14 22.55
N LEU A 31 -3.90 -2.90 23.85
CA LEU A 31 -4.96 -2.58 24.83
C LEU A 31 -6.15 -3.58 24.82
N GLY A 32 -5.88 -4.86 24.56
CA GLY A 32 -6.91 -5.90 24.49
C GLY A 32 -7.66 -6.03 23.15
N ALA A 33 -7.31 -5.23 22.15
CA ALA A 33 -7.80 -5.35 20.77
C ALA A 33 -6.69 -5.78 19.82
N ALA A 34 -7.04 -6.54 18.77
CA ALA A 34 -6.10 -6.98 17.75
C ALA A 34 -6.13 -6.02 16.54
N PHE A 35 -5.03 -5.27 16.33
CA PHE A 35 -4.88 -4.38 15.18
C PHE A 35 -3.96 -5.00 14.13
N PRO A 36 -4.27 -4.87 12.83
CA PRO A 36 -3.40 -5.41 11.82
C PRO A 36 -2.13 -4.54 11.64
N GLY A 37 -0.99 -5.17 11.39
CA GLY A 37 0.31 -4.49 11.25
C GLY A 37 0.34 -3.37 10.20
N TRP A 38 -0.45 -3.50 9.13
CA TRP A 38 -0.46 -2.55 8.01
C TRP A 38 -1.04 -1.21 8.44
N PHE A 39 -1.88 -1.19 9.48
CA PHE A 39 -2.43 0.05 10.03
C PHE A 39 -1.31 0.92 10.64
N PHE A 40 -0.38 0.29 11.37
CA PHE A 40 0.79 0.98 11.91
C PHE A 40 1.75 1.40 10.79
N CYS A 41 1.91 0.59 9.75
CA CYS A 41 2.69 0.98 8.57
C CYS A 41 2.09 2.17 7.83
N LEU A 42 0.76 2.27 7.69
CA LEU A 42 0.09 3.44 7.13
C LEU A 42 0.32 4.68 8.00
N LEU A 43 0.20 4.54 9.33
CA LEU A 43 0.45 5.64 10.25
C LEU A 43 1.91 6.13 10.15
N GLY A 44 2.87 5.20 10.13
CA GLY A 44 4.28 5.51 9.87
C GLY A 44 4.51 6.15 8.50
N GLY A 45 3.81 5.66 7.47
CA GLY A 45 3.87 6.21 6.11
C GLY A 45 3.41 7.67 6.05
N VAL A 46 2.34 8.03 6.78
CA VAL A 46 1.90 9.44 6.92
C VAL A 46 2.95 10.28 7.63
N LEU A 47 3.55 9.76 8.72
CA LEU A 47 4.61 10.46 9.44
C LEU A 47 5.83 10.72 8.55
N LEU A 48 6.19 9.79 7.67
CA LEU A 48 7.26 9.95 6.67
C LEU A 48 6.87 10.87 5.51
N LEU A 49 5.57 10.94 5.17
CA LEU A 49 5.06 11.81 4.12
C LEU A 49 5.24 13.29 4.46
N ILE A 50 5.16 13.67 5.74
CA ILE A 50 5.32 15.05 6.22
C ILE A 50 6.70 15.64 5.84
N PRO A 51 7.84 15.05 6.25
CA PRO A 51 9.15 15.58 5.86
C PRO A 51 9.35 15.51 4.34
N CYS A 52 8.84 14.48 3.66
CA CYS A 52 8.91 14.38 2.21
C CYS A 52 8.15 15.53 1.53
N HIS A 53 6.94 15.85 1.99
CA HIS A 53 6.16 16.99 1.53
C HIS A 53 6.92 18.31 1.69
N ILE A 54 7.50 18.53 2.88
CA ILE A 54 8.30 19.74 3.16
C ILE A 54 9.47 19.86 2.17
N LEU A 55 10.18 18.76 1.89
CA LEU A 55 11.28 18.76 0.91
C LEU A 55 10.79 19.08 -0.51
N ILE A 56 9.65 18.52 -0.94
CA ILE A 56 9.07 18.77 -2.27
C ILE A 56 8.66 20.24 -2.42
N VAL A 57 8.02 20.82 -1.39
CA VAL A 57 7.65 22.25 -1.37
C VAL A 57 8.90 23.13 -1.42
N ARG A 58 9.91 22.86 -0.57
CA ARG A 58 11.14 23.67 -0.51
C ARG A 58 11.91 23.65 -1.83
N LYS A 59 11.84 22.55 -2.59
CA LYS A 59 12.53 22.40 -3.88
C LYS A 59 11.71 22.95 -5.06
N GLY A 60 10.49 23.43 -4.83
CA GLY A 60 9.61 23.97 -5.87
C GLY A 60 9.05 22.90 -6.83
N TRP A 61 9.09 21.63 -6.45
CA TRP A 61 8.71 20.51 -7.34
C TRP A 61 7.20 20.28 -7.45
N GLN A 62 6.38 21.16 -6.86
CA GLN A 62 4.92 21.06 -6.81
C GLN A 62 4.27 20.90 -8.20
N SER A 63 4.82 21.57 -9.23
CA SER A 63 4.35 21.46 -10.61
C SER A 63 4.46 20.04 -11.19
N ARG A 64 5.44 19.24 -10.74
CA ARG A 64 5.67 17.87 -11.24
C ARG A 64 4.70 16.85 -10.64
N PHE A 65 4.06 17.19 -9.52
CA PHE A 65 3.19 16.30 -8.75
C PHE A 65 1.69 16.58 -8.96
N SER A 66 1.31 17.26 -10.03
CA SER A 66 -0.10 17.45 -10.38
C SER A 66 -0.64 16.21 -11.10
N PRO A 67 -1.75 15.59 -10.67
CA PRO A 67 -2.65 15.97 -9.56
C PRO A 67 -2.13 15.53 -8.17
N LEU A 68 -2.03 16.50 -7.24
CA LEU A 68 -1.37 16.31 -5.94
C LEU A 68 -1.96 15.16 -5.12
N VAL A 69 -3.29 15.03 -5.08
CA VAL A 69 -3.95 14.04 -4.24
C VAL A 69 -3.52 12.61 -4.58
N PHE A 70 -3.48 12.27 -5.87
CA PHE A 70 -3.06 10.94 -6.31
C PHE A 70 -1.58 10.68 -6.05
N SER A 71 -0.72 11.67 -6.29
CA SER A 71 0.71 11.53 -6.04
C SER A 71 1.04 11.33 -4.56
N TYR A 72 0.43 12.13 -3.67
CA TYR A 72 0.65 12.00 -2.23
C TYR A 72 0.07 10.70 -1.67
N LEU A 73 -1.09 10.26 -2.17
CA LEU A 73 -1.67 8.98 -1.78
C LEU A 73 -0.79 7.79 -2.21
N ALA A 74 -0.27 7.83 -3.44
CA ALA A 74 0.66 6.82 -3.94
C ALA A 74 1.97 6.81 -3.13
N LEU A 75 2.50 7.98 -2.76
CA LEU A 75 3.70 8.09 -1.93
C LEU A 75 3.46 7.53 -0.52
N MET A 76 2.31 7.84 0.08
CA MET A 76 1.91 7.30 1.38
C MET A 76 1.83 5.77 1.32
N PHE A 77 1.20 5.22 0.27
CA PHE A 77 1.09 3.78 0.08
C PHE A 77 2.46 3.12 -0.14
N LEU A 78 3.35 3.77 -0.89
CA LEU A 78 4.74 3.33 -1.06
C LEU A 78 5.48 3.28 0.27
N PHE A 79 5.42 4.33 1.09
CA PHE A 79 6.06 4.34 2.39
C PHE A 79 5.49 3.26 3.33
N ALA A 80 4.16 3.11 3.35
CA ALA A 80 3.53 2.06 4.15
C ALA A 80 3.96 0.66 3.69
N THR A 81 4.06 0.43 2.39
CA THR A 81 4.51 -0.84 1.81
C THR A 81 5.99 -1.09 2.15
N LEU A 82 6.85 -0.08 2.03
CA LEU A 82 8.27 -0.19 2.42
C LEU A 82 8.45 -0.51 3.90
N LEU A 83 7.71 0.16 4.79
CA LEU A 83 7.72 -0.13 6.21
C LEU A 83 7.22 -1.55 6.50
N TRP A 84 6.17 -1.98 5.80
CA TRP A 84 5.67 -3.34 5.92
C TRP A 84 6.70 -4.39 5.51
N PHE A 85 7.35 -4.22 4.36
CA PHE A 85 8.43 -5.10 3.91
C PHE A 85 9.61 -5.12 4.90
N LEU A 86 9.95 -3.97 5.48
CA LEU A 86 11.08 -3.87 6.42
C LEU A 86 10.81 -4.56 7.76
N PHE A 87 9.56 -4.55 8.25
CA PHE A 87 9.21 -5.07 9.59
C PHE A 87 8.58 -6.47 9.60
N PHE A 88 7.91 -6.88 8.52
CA PHE A 88 7.11 -8.13 8.51
C PHE A 88 7.54 -9.17 7.49
N VAL A 89 8.41 -8.82 6.52
CA VAL A 89 8.88 -9.77 5.50
C VAL A 89 10.24 -10.40 5.87
N TYR A 90 10.91 -9.87 6.90
CA TYR A 90 12.06 -10.51 7.56
C TYR A 90 11.60 -11.38 8.72
#